data_AF-A0A225AVL2-F1
#
_entry.id   AF-A0A225AVL2-F1
#
_cell.length_a   1.000
_cell.length_b   1.000
_cell.length_c   1.000
_cell.angle_alpha   90.00
_cell.angle_beta   90.00
_cell.angle_gamma   90.00
#
_symmetry.space_group_name_H-M   'P 1'
#
loop_
_entity.id
_entity.type
_entity.pdbx_description
1 polymer ?
#
loop_
_entity_poly.entity_id
_entity_poly.type
_entity_poly.pdbx_seq_one_letter_code
_entity_poly.pdbx_strand_id
1 'polypeptide(L)'
;MVLATNLPHHRQPQAFNSTPQLAFNPAILPIAVVTMAGPSKSLVLDPALQKYYELNANRYKYFRWTPRNAWLTLLYVGIVPSIVGYIAIKTEGKYDLRGKRRGDTIVEF
;
A
#
# COMPACT_ATOMS: atom_id res chain seq x y z
N MET A 1 0.28 32.78 -67.66
CA MET A 1 0.95 31.48 -67.92
C MET A 1 1.50 31.02 -66.57
N VAL A 2 0.88 30.19 -65.72
CA VAL A 2 0.12 28.92 -65.84
C VAL A 2 0.92 27.77 -66.45
N LEU A 3 1.14 26.74 -65.59
CA LEU A 3 1.62 25.36 -65.78
C LEU A 3 3.12 25.19 -66.09
N ALA A 4 3.88 24.24 -65.51
CA ALA A 4 3.63 23.03 -64.72
C ALA A 4 4.97 22.69 -63.98
N THR A 5 5.16 21.78 -63.02
CA THR A 5 4.58 20.47 -62.70
C THR A 5 5.02 20.06 -61.28
N ASN A 6 4.06 19.51 -60.54
CA ASN A 6 4.15 18.60 -59.39
C ASN A 6 5.46 17.81 -59.20
N LEU A 7 5.98 17.78 -57.97
CA LEU A 7 6.63 16.59 -57.40
C LEU A 7 6.18 16.40 -55.93
N PRO A 8 5.33 15.40 -55.63
CA PRO A 8 5.06 14.98 -54.28
C PRO A 8 6.14 13.99 -53.84
N HIS A 9 6.86 14.30 -52.77
CA HIS A 9 7.62 13.30 -52.03
C HIS A 9 6.91 12.99 -50.71
N HIS A 10 5.78 12.30 -50.84
CA HIS A 10 5.37 11.36 -49.81
C HIS A 10 6.41 10.23 -49.78
N ARG A 11 7.31 10.24 -48.81
CA ARG A 11 7.96 9.02 -48.35
C ARG A 11 7.41 8.71 -46.96
N GLN A 12 6.57 7.68 -46.93
CA GLN A 12 6.00 7.06 -45.74
C GLN A 12 7.10 6.64 -44.74
N PRO A 13 6.75 6.50 -43.44
CA PRO A 13 7.70 6.26 -42.36
C PRO A 13 8.37 4.90 -42.54
N GLN A 14 9.70 4.86 -42.54
CA GLN A 14 10.41 3.59 -42.41
C GLN A 14 10.38 3.16 -40.95
N ALA A 15 9.41 2.32 -40.61
CA ALA A 15 9.49 1.41 -39.49
C ALA A 15 10.67 0.46 -39.74
N PHE A 16 11.87 0.85 -39.30
CA PHE A 16 13.04 -0.01 -39.31
C PHE A 16 13.10 -0.77 -37.99
N ASN A 17 12.14 -1.68 -37.81
CA ASN A 17 12.26 -2.76 -36.84
C ASN A 17 13.20 -3.81 -37.42
N SER A 18 14.52 -3.60 -37.30
CA SER A 18 15.48 -4.69 -37.43
C SER A 18 16.01 -5.04 -36.05
N THR A 19 15.24 -5.83 -35.29
CA THR A 19 15.87 -6.67 -34.28
C THR A 19 16.63 -7.74 -35.06
N PRO A 20 17.97 -7.80 -35.04
CA PRO A 20 18.64 -8.99 -35.52
C PRO A 20 18.16 -10.14 -34.62
N GLN A 21 17.45 -11.12 -35.21
CA GLN A 21 17.16 -12.40 -34.58
C GLN A 21 18.51 -13.06 -34.33
N LEU A 22 19.08 -12.81 -33.14
CA LEU A 22 20.34 -13.38 -32.71
C LEU A 22 20.07 -14.88 -32.52
N ALA A 23 20.60 -15.68 -33.45
CA ALA A 23 20.38 -17.12 -33.50
C ALA A 23 20.56 -17.75 -32.11
N PHE A 24 19.50 -18.40 -31.63
CA PHE A 24 19.47 -19.08 -30.34
C PHE A 24 20.46 -20.25 -30.36
N ASN A 25 21.66 -20.03 -29.81
CA ASN A 25 22.61 -21.10 -29.52
C ASN A 25 22.32 -21.62 -28.09
N PRO A 26 21.78 -22.84 -27.92
CA PRO A 26 21.39 -23.35 -26.61
C PRO A 26 22.57 -23.71 -25.69
N ALA A 27 23.81 -23.66 -26.19
CA ALA A 27 25.01 -24.00 -25.41
C ALA A 27 25.56 -22.85 -24.53
N ILE A 28 24.98 -21.64 -24.63
CA ILE A 28 25.32 -20.50 -23.77
C ILE A 28 24.01 -20.06 -23.13
N LEU A 29 23.79 -20.41 -21.86
CA LEU A 29 22.64 -19.90 -21.12
C LEU A 29 22.69 -18.37 -21.16
N PRO A 30 21.75 -17.68 -21.83
CA PRO A 30 21.67 -16.24 -21.68
C PRO A 30 21.29 -16.02 -20.22
N ILE A 31 22.14 -15.31 -19.47
CA ILE A 31 21.70 -14.63 -18.26
C ILE A 31 20.58 -13.71 -18.74
N ALA A 32 19.33 -14.19 -18.66
CA ALA A 32 18.19 -13.48 -19.17
C ALA A 32 18.10 -12.18 -18.36
N VAL A 33 18.53 -11.07 -18.98
CA VAL A 33 18.28 -9.74 -18.46
C VAL A 33 16.78 -9.60 -18.37
N VAL A 34 16.25 -9.64 -17.15
CA VAL A 34 14.84 -9.35 -16.90
C VAL A 34 14.61 -7.91 -17.32
N THR A 35 14.08 -7.74 -18.52
CA THR A 35 13.67 -6.44 -19.02
C THR A 35 12.32 -6.14 -18.39
N MET A 36 12.34 -5.45 -17.24
CA MET A 36 11.13 -4.86 -16.68
C MET A 36 10.66 -3.79 -17.68
N ALA A 37 9.43 -3.91 -18.19
CA ALA A 37 8.84 -2.89 -19.04
C ALA A 37 8.93 -1.53 -18.32
N GLY A 38 9.51 -0.54 -19.01
CA GLY A 38 9.84 0.76 -18.43
C GLY A 38 8.62 1.55 -17.94
N PRO A 39 8.83 2.62 -17.15
CA PRO A 39 7.75 3.37 -16.51
C PRO A 39 6.71 3.84 -17.52
N SER A 40 5.47 3.35 -17.40
CA SER A 40 4.36 3.86 -18.20
C SER A 40 4.03 5.29 -17.74
N LYS A 41 3.94 6.24 -18.68
CA LYS A 41 3.67 7.67 -18.39
C LYS A 41 2.30 7.94 -17.73
N SER A 42 1.50 6.90 -17.48
CA SER A 42 0.16 7.01 -16.88
C SER A 42 0.19 7.28 -15.37
N LEU A 43 1.31 7.03 -14.70
CA LEU A 43 1.52 7.29 -13.28
C LEU A 43 2.77 8.16 -13.11
N VAL A 44 2.57 9.48 -13.19
CA VAL A 44 3.59 10.44 -12.79
C VAL A 44 3.54 10.54 -11.26
N LEU A 45 4.45 9.83 -10.60
CA LEU A 45 4.58 9.88 -9.14
C LEU A 45 5.20 11.21 -8.73
N ASP A 46 4.47 12.00 -7.95
CA ASP A 46 5.03 13.21 -7.36
C ASP A 46 6.12 12.80 -6.34
N PRO A 47 7.36 13.30 -6.47
CA PRO A 47 8.44 12.97 -5.54
C PRO A 47 8.13 13.36 -4.09
N ALA A 48 7.29 14.38 -3.84
CA ALA A 48 6.91 14.74 -2.47
C ALA A 48 5.95 13.70 -1.87
N LEU A 49 4.97 13.27 -2.65
CA LEU A 49 4.00 12.25 -2.27
C LEU A 49 4.67 10.88 -2.03
N GLN A 50 5.60 10.50 -2.92
CA GLN A 50 6.41 9.29 -2.75
C GLN A 50 7.18 9.30 -1.42
N LYS A 51 7.87 10.40 -1.11
CA LYS A 51 8.61 10.56 0.16
C LYS A 51 7.68 10.47 1.37
N TYR A 52 6.48 11.06 1.30
CA TYR A 52 5.51 10.96 2.39
C TYR A 52 5.11 9.51 2.67
N TYR A 53 4.82 8.72 1.64
CA TYR A 53 4.50 7.30 1.82
C TYR A 53 5.67 6.52 2.39
N GLU A 54 6.89 6.78 1.91
CA GLU A 54 8.10 6.17 2.44
C GLU A 54 8.34 6.52 3.92
N LEU A 55 8.06 7.75 4.35
CA LEU A 55 8.17 8.17 5.76
C LEU A 55 7.16 7.44 6.66
N ASN A 56 5.94 7.20 6.16
CA ASN A 56 4.92 6.46 6.89
C ASN A 56 5.29 4.98 7.02
N ALA A 57 5.72 4.35 5.94
CA ALA A 57 6.14 2.95 5.94
C ALA A 57 7.38 2.72 6.81
N ASN A 58 8.36 3.63 6.78
CA ASN A 58 9.61 3.52 7.54
C ASN A 58 9.54 4.09 8.96
N ARG A 59 8.35 4.45 9.47
CA ARG A 59 8.21 5.14 10.76
C ARG A 59 8.79 4.36 11.94
N TYR A 60 8.73 3.03 11.89
CA TYR A 60 9.30 2.15 12.91
C TYR A 60 10.83 2.27 13.03
N LYS A 61 11.53 2.60 11.93
CA LYS A 61 13.00 2.76 11.92
C LYS A 61 13.45 3.97 12.73
N TYR A 62 12.65 5.02 12.76
CA TYR A 62 12.96 6.27 13.46
C TYR A 62 12.32 6.36 14.85
N PHE A 63 11.63 5.30 15.29
CA PHE A 63 11.00 5.26 16.59
C PHE A 63 12.05 5.24 17.72
N ARG A 64 11.77 5.99 18.79
CA ARG A 64 12.62 6.09 19.98
C ARG A 64 11.77 5.91 21.23
N TRP A 65 12.28 5.11 22.16
CA TRP A 65 11.72 4.94 23.51
C TRP A 65 12.03 6.18 24.36
N THR A 66 11.26 7.24 24.15
CA THR A 66 11.25 8.40 25.05
C THR A 66 10.30 8.13 26.20
N PRO A 67 10.51 8.70 27.41
CA PRO A 67 9.66 8.44 28.57
C PRO A 67 8.18 8.76 28.28
N ARG A 68 7.91 9.80 27.49
CA ARG A 68 6.56 10.16 27.04
C ARG A 68 5.94 9.07 26.17
N ASN A 69 6.66 8.58 25.15
CA ASN A 69 6.14 7.56 24.25
C ASN A 69 5.94 6.23 24.97
N ALA A 70 6.89 5.87 25.85
CA ALA A 70 6.81 4.65 26.65
C ALA A 70 5.56 4.62 27.54
N TRP A 71 5.28 5.74 28.21
CA TRP A 71 4.10 5.87 29.05
C TRP A 71 2.80 5.75 28.24
N LEU A 72 2.73 6.39 27.07
CA LEU A 72 1.58 6.29 26.18
C LEU A 72 1.36 4.87 25.68
N THR A 73 2.41 4.18 25.25
CA THR A 73 2.30 2.79 24.80
C THR A 73 1.82 1.87 25.92
N LEU A 74 2.32 2.06 27.15
CA LEU A 74 1.90 1.27 28.30
C LEU A 74 0.42 1.48 28.63
N LEU A 75 -0.04 2.74 28.58
CA LEU A 75 -1.42 3.08 28.89
C LEU A 75 -2.40 2.49 27.86
N TYR A 76 -2.11 2.66 26.57
CA TYR A 76 -3.02 2.21 25.51
C TYR A 76 -2.98 0.71 25.25
N VAL A 77 -1.82 0.07 25.37
CA VAL A 77 -1.70 -1.38 25.11
C VAL A 77 -1.95 -2.21 26.37
N GLY A 78 -1.58 -1.69 27.54
CA GLY A 78 -1.74 -2.38 28.82
C GLY A 78 -3.00 -1.94 29.57
N ILE A 79 -3.01 -0.69 30.04
CA ILE A 79 -4.01 -0.22 31.01
C ILE A 79 -5.42 -0.26 30.43
N VAL A 80 -5.63 0.32 29.24
CA VAL A 80 -6.97 0.42 28.65
C VAL A 80 -7.59 -0.98 28.39
N PRO A 81 -6.93 -1.92 27.69
CA PRO A 81 -7.46 -3.27 27.53
C PRO A 81 -7.62 -4.02 28.84
N SER A 82 -6.74 -3.80 29.83
CA SER A 82 -6.85 -4.46 31.14
C SER A 82 -8.07 -3.99 31.92
N ILE A 83 -8.36 -2.69 31.92
CA ILE A 83 -9.57 -2.15 32.57
C ILE A 83 -10.82 -2.70 31.90
N VAL A 84 -10.88 -2.68 30.56
CA VAL A 84 -12.01 -3.21 29.80
C VAL A 84 -12.19 -4.71 30.06
N GLY A 85 -11.10 -5.50 30.02
CA GLY A 85 -11.13 -6.93 30.31
C GLY A 85 -11.55 -7.23 31.75
N TYR A 86 -11.07 -6.46 32.72
CA TYR A 86 -11.47 -6.62 34.12
C TYR A 86 -12.97 -6.36 34.33
N ILE A 87 -13.48 -5.27 33.75
CA ILE A 87 -14.92 -4.97 33.80
C ILE A 87 -15.69 -6.10 33.13
N ALA A 88 -15.31 -6.49 31.91
CA ALA A 88 -15.99 -7.55 31.16
C ALA A 88 -16.12 -8.84 31.98
N ILE A 89 -15.02 -9.35 32.54
CA ILE A 89 -15.02 -10.56 33.38
C ILE A 89 -15.89 -10.37 34.63
N LYS A 90 -15.87 -9.17 35.23
CA LYS A 90 -16.68 -8.88 36.41
C LYS A 90 -18.16 -8.67 36.11
N THR A 91 -18.54 -8.31 34.89
CA THR A 91 -19.93 -8.01 34.51
C THR A 91 -20.57 -9.13 33.68
N GLU A 92 -19.77 -10.09 33.21
CA GLU A 92 -20.27 -11.27 32.50
C GLU A 92 -21.28 -12.01 33.38
N GLY A 93 -22.44 -12.33 32.80
CA GLY A 93 -23.52 -13.08 33.48
C GLY A 93 -24.24 -12.33 34.62
N LYS A 94 -23.74 -11.16 35.05
CA LYS A 94 -24.32 -10.44 36.19
C LYS A 94 -25.60 -9.70 35.89
N TYR A 95 -25.92 -9.43 34.63
CA TYR A 95 -27.07 -8.61 34.28
C TYR A 95 -27.95 -9.36 33.30
N ASP A 96 -29.11 -9.85 33.77
CA ASP A 96 -30.19 -10.34 32.90
C ASP A 96 -31.33 -9.33 32.84
N LEU A 97 -31.59 -8.84 31.64
CA LEU A 97 -32.63 -7.85 31.35
C LEU A 97 -33.93 -8.52 30.86
N ARG A 98 -33.94 -9.86 30.72
CA ARG A 98 -35.06 -10.57 30.11
C ARG A 98 -36.24 -10.64 31.08
N GLY A 99 -37.35 -9.99 30.70
CA GLY A 99 -38.62 -10.06 31.41
C GLY A 99 -38.72 -9.27 32.73
N LYS A 100 -37.69 -8.50 33.11
CA LYS A 100 -37.67 -7.69 34.33
C LYS A 100 -38.54 -6.44 34.22
N ARG A 101 -39.27 -6.09 35.28
CA ARG A 101 -40.15 -4.90 35.36
C ARG A 101 -39.52 -3.81 36.22
N ARG A 102 -40.15 -2.62 36.24
CA ARG A 102 -39.70 -1.50 37.09
C ARG A 102 -39.71 -1.93 38.56
N GLY A 103 -38.55 -1.83 39.22
CA GLY A 103 -38.36 -2.22 40.62
C GLY A 103 -37.76 -3.60 40.84
N ASP A 104 -37.62 -4.44 39.80
CA ASP A 104 -36.99 -5.77 39.94
C ASP A 104 -35.46 -5.68 39.93
N THR A 105 -34.81 -6.56 40.70
CA THR A 105 -33.35 -6.69 40.71
C THR A 105 -32.85 -7.27 39.38
N ILE A 106 -31.95 -6.53 38.72
CA ILE A 106 -31.33 -6.88 37.43
C ILE A 106 -30.07 -7.74 37.63
N VAL A 107 -29.50 -7.72 38.84
CA VAL A 107 -28.25 -8.42 39.15
C VAL A 107 -28.50 -9.90 39.41
N GLU A 108 -27.75 -10.76 38.73
CA GLU A 108 -27.59 -12.19 39.03
C GLU A 108 -26.26 -12.39 39.79
N PHE A 109 -26.27 -13.21 40.84
CA PHE A 109 -25.16 -13.36 41.79
C PHE A 109 -24.21 -14.50 41.41
#